data_AF-A0A151K3B7-F1
#
_entry.id   AF-A0A151K3B7-F1
#
_cell.length_a   1.000
_cell.length_b   1.000
_cell.length_c   1.000
_cell.angle_alpha   90.00
_cell.angle_beta   90.00
_cell.angle_gamma   90.00
#
_symmetry.space_group_name_H-M   'P 1'
#
loop_
_entity.id
_entity.type
_entity.pdbx_description
1 polymer ?
#
loop_
_entity_poly.entity_id
_entity_poly.type
_entity_poly.pdbx_seq_one_letter_code
_entity_poly.pdbx_strand_id
1 'polypeptide(L)'
;YPFLGTPTELLIDPEVDWINYVSRGHLISPSSILLDVGKIMNIEFEDFHKTWIHKDPWIFKTVADRTEAKMINTQILREVLLCLVRTRTYIRVRNINKKIFTHNYKIKHNKKMSKFTNRKISKY
;
A
#
# COMPACT_ATOMS: atom_id res chain seq x y z
N TYR A 1 -17.82 3.88 -11.43
CA TYR A 1 -16.93 4.96 -11.89
C TYR A 1 -16.21 4.56 -13.18
N PRO A 2 -16.88 4.61 -14.35
CA PRO A 2 -16.32 4.14 -15.62
C PRO A 2 -15.05 4.89 -16.04
N PHE A 3 -14.91 6.15 -15.64
CA PHE A 3 -13.73 6.97 -15.89
C PHE A 3 -12.46 6.53 -15.13
N LEU A 4 -12.56 5.58 -14.19
CA LEU A 4 -11.40 5.12 -13.41
C LEU A 4 -10.52 4.12 -14.14
N GLY A 5 -11.01 3.51 -15.21
CA GLY A 5 -10.25 2.55 -16.00
C GLY A 5 -11.12 1.76 -16.97
N THR A 6 -10.45 0.94 -17.78
CA THR A 6 -11.06 0.15 -18.84
C THR A 6 -10.86 -1.34 -18.56
N PRO A 7 -11.89 -2.20 -18.70
CA PRO A 7 -11.70 -3.65 -18.62
C PRO A 7 -10.60 -4.12 -19.57
N THR A 8 -9.72 -5.00 -19.11
CA THR A 8 -8.57 -5.46 -19.89
C THR A 8 -8.96 -6.21 -21.16
N GLU A 9 -10.11 -6.88 -21.19
CA GLU A 9 -10.66 -7.54 -22.37
C GLU A 9 -11.10 -6.55 -23.48
N LEU A 10 -11.32 -5.28 -23.14
CA LEU A 10 -11.74 -4.24 -24.07
C LEU A 10 -10.57 -3.37 -24.58
N LEU A 11 -9.33 -3.68 -24.18
CA LEU A 11 -8.16 -2.95 -24.63
C LEU A 11 -7.81 -3.36 -26.07
N ILE A 12 -7.62 -2.36 -26.93
CA ILE A 12 -7.13 -2.53 -28.30
C ILE A 12 -5.60 -2.40 -28.25
N ASP A 13 -4.88 -3.40 -28.77
CA ASP A 13 -3.42 -3.49 -28.73
C ASP A 13 -2.83 -3.19 -27.34
N PRO A 14 -3.20 -4.00 -26.31
CA PRO A 14 -2.77 -3.76 -24.94
C PRO A 14 -1.25 -3.75 -24.82
N GLU A 15 -0.71 -2.80 -24.03
CA GLU A 15 0.70 -2.83 -23.65
C GLU A 15 1.05 -4.17 -22.98
N VAL A 16 2.30 -4.60 -23.17
CA VAL A 16 2.86 -5.76 -22.48
C VAL A 16 3.16 -5.36 -21.04
N ASP A 17 2.11 -5.24 -20.24
CA ASP A 17 2.17 -4.89 -18.83
C ASP A 17 1.73 -6.05 -17.92
N TRP A 18 2.04 -5.91 -16.63
CA TRP A 18 1.75 -6.93 -15.63
C TRP A 18 0.25 -7.14 -15.40
N ILE A 19 -0.57 -6.11 -15.63
CA ILE A 19 -2.02 -6.16 -15.41
C ILE A 19 -2.64 -7.04 -16.48
N ASN A 20 -2.33 -6.79 -17.75
CA ASN A 20 -2.82 -7.57 -18.89
C ASN A 20 -2.35 -9.03 -18.80
N TYR A 21 -1.11 -9.25 -18.36
CA TYR A 21 -0.59 -10.60 -18.16
C TYR A 21 -1.34 -11.38 -17.06
N VAL A 22 -1.65 -10.74 -15.92
CA VAL A 22 -2.30 -11.40 -14.79
C VAL A 22 -3.82 -11.44 -14.94
N SER A 23 -4.43 -10.48 -15.64
CA SER A 23 -5.88 -10.30 -15.66
C SER A 23 -6.63 -11.41 -16.39
N ARG A 24 -6.03 -11.96 -17.45
CA ARG A 24 -6.70 -12.86 -18.40
C ARG A 24 -8.03 -12.29 -18.93
N GLY A 25 -8.13 -10.96 -19.04
CA GLY A 25 -9.33 -10.24 -19.50
C GLY A 25 -10.23 -9.68 -18.39
N HIS A 26 -10.14 -10.20 -17.17
CA HIS A 26 -11.16 -9.95 -16.12
C HIS A 26 -10.83 -8.85 -15.11
N LEU A 27 -9.71 -8.14 -15.26
CA LEU A 27 -9.37 -7.00 -14.41
C LEU A 27 -9.62 -5.69 -15.15
N ILE A 28 -9.56 -4.59 -14.40
CA ILE A 28 -9.62 -3.23 -14.93
C ILE A 28 -8.18 -2.72 -15.06
N SER A 29 -7.81 -2.29 -16.25
CA SER A 29 -6.63 -1.45 -16.44
C SER A 29 -6.96 -0.02 -15.99
N PRO A 30 -6.22 0.55 -15.03
CA PRO A 30 -6.53 1.86 -14.48
C PRO A 30 -6.31 2.96 -15.53
N SER A 31 -7.14 3.99 -15.47
CA SER A 31 -6.94 5.22 -16.25
C SER A 31 -5.62 5.90 -15.87
N SER A 32 -5.04 6.66 -16.81
CA SER A 32 -3.86 7.50 -16.56
C SER A 32 -4.07 8.47 -15.40
N ILE A 33 -5.26 9.10 -15.33
CA ILE A 33 -5.68 9.97 -14.23
C ILE A 33 -5.59 9.25 -12.88
N LEU A 34 -6.15 8.05 -12.77
CA LEU A 34 -6.12 7.29 -11.51
C LEU A 34 -4.69 6.87 -11.15
N LEU A 35 -3.88 6.49 -12.13
CA LEU A 35 -2.47 6.15 -11.92
C LEU A 35 -1.68 7.34 -11.39
N ASP A 36 -1.85 8.53 -11.98
CA ASP A 36 -1.12 9.73 -11.59
C ASP A 36 -1.54 10.21 -10.20
N VAL A 37 -2.85 10.19 -9.91
CA VAL A 37 -3.38 10.38 -8.55
C VAL A 37 -2.76 9.39 -7.58
N GLY A 38 -2.67 8.10 -7.95
CA GLY A 38 -2.07 7.06 -7.13
C GLY A 38 -0.60 7.31 -6.82
N LYS A 39 0.18 7.81 -7.78
CA LYS A 39 1.60 8.17 -7.60
C LYS A 39 1.74 9.33 -6.60
N ILE A 40 0.99 10.41 -6.80
CA ILE A 40 1.01 11.59 -5.91
C ILE A 40 0.59 11.18 -4.51
N MET A 41 -0.50 10.42 -4.40
CA MET A 41 -1.02 9.91 -3.12
C MET A 41 0.02 9.07 -2.40
N ASN A 42 0.74 8.20 -3.11
CA ASN A 42 1.76 7.38 -2.48
C ASN A 42 2.97 8.21 -1.99
N ILE A 43 3.38 9.25 -2.72
CA ILE A 43 4.44 10.17 -2.26
C ILE A 43 4.03 10.86 -0.96
N GLU A 44 2.83 11.44 -0.92
CA GLU A 44 2.32 12.12 0.28
C GLU A 44 2.05 11.15 1.43
N PHE A 45 1.61 9.92 1.14
CA PHE A 45 1.44 8.86 2.13
C PHE A 45 2.77 8.47 2.77
N GLU A 46 3.81 8.25 1.97
CA GLU A 46 5.14 7.89 2.45
C GLU A 46 5.77 9.03 3.24
N ASP A 47 5.60 10.28 2.79
CA ASP A 47 6.09 11.44 3.51
C ASP A 47 5.36 11.64 4.86
N PHE A 48 4.04 11.47 4.89
CA PHE A 48 3.25 11.60 6.12
C PHE A 48 3.54 10.47 7.11
N HIS A 49 3.51 9.21 6.68
CA HIS A 49 3.66 8.08 7.60
C HIS A 49 5.14 7.73 7.89
N LYS A 50 6.07 8.01 6.98
CA LYS A 50 7.46 7.55 7.06
C LYS A 50 7.51 6.03 7.26
N THR A 51 8.20 5.54 8.31
CA THR A 51 8.39 4.11 8.58
C THR A 51 7.13 3.44 9.15
N TRP A 52 6.40 4.11 10.03
CA TRP A 52 5.28 3.56 10.81
C TRP A 52 3.96 4.24 10.46
N ILE A 53 2.83 3.72 10.93
CA ILE A 53 1.57 4.44 10.78
C ILE A 53 1.48 5.51 11.89
N HIS A 54 1.53 6.78 11.50
CA HIS A 54 1.07 7.90 12.33
C HIS A 54 -0.28 7.60 13.00
N LYS A 55 -0.42 7.99 14.26
CA LYS A 55 -1.57 7.64 15.11
C LYS A 55 -2.48 8.82 15.41
N ASP A 56 -2.27 9.94 14.72
CA ASP A 56 -3.07 11.14 14.91
C ASP A 56 -4.51 10.87 14.47
N PRO A 57 -5.49 11.57 15.05
CA PRO A 57 -6.85 11.52 14.55
C PRO A 57 -6.91 11.90 13.06
N TRP A 58 -7.84 11.28 12.32
CA TRP A 58 -8.14 11.65 10.93
C TRP A 58 -7.00 11.44 9.91
N ILE A 59 -6.06 10.51 10.15
CA ILE A 59 -4.94 10.23 9.22
C ILE A 59 -5.36 10.08 7.74
N PHE A 60 -6.50 9.46 7.45
CA PHE A 60 -6.96 9.29 6.06
C PHE A 60 -7.31 10.62 5.41
N LYS A 61 -7.98 11.51 6.17
CA LYS A 61 -8.35 12.84 5.71
C LYS A 61 -7.09 13.66 5.48
N THR A 62 -6.14 13.62 6.42
CA THR A 62 -4.89 14.37 6.33
C THR A 62 -4.09 14.00 5.09
N VAL A 63 -3.91 12.70 4.79
CA VAL A 63 -3.20 12.28 3.58
C VAL A 63 -3.95 12.67 2.30
N ALA A 64 -5.28 12.55 2.29
CA ALA A 64 -6.08 12.94 1.15
C ALA A 64 -6.04 14.47 0.90
N ASP A 65 -6.12 15.30 1.95
CA ASP A 65 -5.97 16.76 1.86
C ASP A 65 -4.60 17.15 1.30
N ARG A 66 -3.54 16.51 1.81
CA ARG A 66 -2.18 16.70 1.29
C ARG A 66 -2.04 16.30 -0.17
N THR A 67 -2.67 15.20 -0.58
CA THR A 67 -2.63 14.73 -1.96
C THR A 67 -3.34 15.72 -2.88
N GLU A 68 -4.54 16.18 -2.53
CA GLU A 68 -5.29 17.17 -3.33
C GLU A 68 -4.52 18.47 -3.50
N ALA A 69 -3.84 18.95 -2.46
CA ALA A 69 -3.00 20.14 -2.55
C ALA A 69 -1.83 20.00 -3.56
N LYS A 70 -1.49 18.78 -3.98
CA LYS A 70 -0.45 18.48 -4.98
C LYS A 70 -1.01 18.11 -6.36
N MET A 71 -2.31 17.90 -6.49
CA MET A 71 -2.93 17.63 -7.78
C MET A 71 -3.06 18.92 -8.58
N ILE A 72 -2.21 19.11 -9.58
CA ILE A 72 -2.31 20.22 -10.53
C ILE A 72 -3.10 19.72 -11.74
N ASN A 73 -4.23 20.35 -12.05
CA ASN A 73 -5.10 20.05 -13.21
C ASN A 73 -5.64 18.62 -13.30
N THR A 74 -5.61 17.86 -12.20
CA THR A 74 -6.14 16.49 -12.15
C THR A 74 -7.24 16.44 -11.11
N GLN A 75 -8.45 16.03 -11.49
CA GLN A 75 -9.57 15.94 -10.58
C GLN A 75 -10.05 14.49 -10.48
N ILE A 76 -10.24 14.04 -9.24
CA ILE A 76 -10.86 12.76 -8.93
C ILE A 76 -11.88 12.98 -7.82
N LEU A 77 -12.88 12.10 -7.74
CA LEU A 77 -13.82 12.15 -6.63
C LEU A 77 -13.10 11.88 -5.31
N ARG A 78 -13.36 12.73 -4.32
CA ARG A 78 -12.75 12.66 -2.99
C ARG A 78 -12.87 11.28 -2.35
N GLU A 79 -14.01 10.62 -2.54
CA GLU A 79 -14.26 9.27 -2.01
C GLU A 79 -13.35 8.20 -2.62
N VAL A 80 -12.97 8.35 -3.89
CA VAL A 80 -12.02 7.47 -4.57
C VAL A 80 -10.62 7.69 -4.00
N LEU A 81 -10.22 8.95 -3.81
CA LEU A 81 -8.95 9.28 -3.15
C LEU A 81 -8.89 8.73 -1.72
N LEU A 82 -9.95 8.91 -0.92
CA LEU A 82 -10.04 8.33 0.42
C LEU A 82 -9.99 6.80 0.39
N CYS A 83 -10.56 6.17 -0.63
CA CYS A 83 -10.47 4.72 -0.82
C CYS A 83 -9.03 4.26 -1.09
N LEU A 84 -8.29 4.98 -1.94
CA LEU A 84 -6.87 4.72 -2.20
C LEU A 84 -6.03 4.84 -0.93
N VAL A 85 -6.20 5.94 -0.18
CA VAL A 85 -5.47 6.19 1.07
C VAL A 85 -5.76 5.09 2.10
N ARG A 86 -7.03 4.75 2.31
CA ARG A 86 -7.44 3.69 3.23
C ARG A 86 -6.85 2.34 2.84
N THR A 87 -6.92 1.99 1.55
CA THR A 87 -6.36 0.74 1.02
C THR A 87 -4.85 0.68 1.25
N ARG A 88 -4.11 1.74 0.91
CA ARG A 88 -2.67 1.84 1.14
C ARG A 88 -2.30 1.70 2.61
N THR A 89 -3.10 2.30 3.50
CA THR A 89 -2.93 2.19 4.96
C THR A 89 -3.07 0.75 5.43
N TYR A 90 -4.15 0.05 5.04
CA TYR A 90 -4.34 -1.34 5.44
C TYR A 90 -3.24 -2.26 4.90
N ILE A 91 -2.77 -2.04 3.67
CA ILE A 91 -1.60 -2.75 3.14
C ILE A 91 -0.37 -2.50 4.02
N ARG A 92 -0.10 -1.25 4.42
CA ARG A 92 1.03 -0.91 5.30
C ARG A 92 0.92 -1.57 6.66
N VAL A 93 -0.25 -1.50 7.31
CA VAL A 93 -0.51 -2.14 8.62
C VAL A 93 -0.31 -3.65 8.53
N ARG A 94 -0.84 -4.30 7.47
CA ARG A 94 -0.65 -5.72 7.24
C ARG A 94 0.83 -6.09 7.11
N ASN A 95 1.60 -5.30 6.38
CA ASN A 95 3.04 -5.53 6.20
C ASN A 95 3.82 -5.34 7.51
N ILE A 96 3.48 -4.33 8.30
CA ILE A 96 4.05 -4.11 9.64
C ILE A 96 3.76 -5.33 10.54
N ASN A 97 2.50 -5.80 10.58
CA ASN A 97 2.11 -6.94 11.40
C ASN A 97 2.84 -8.22 10.99
N LYS A 98 3.03 -8.46 9.68
CA LYS A 98 3.84 -9.58 9.18
C LYS A 98 5.30 -9.50 9.66
N LYS A 99 5.91 -8.30 9.65
CA LYS A 99 7.29 -8.10 10.15
C LYS A 99 7.38 -8.36 11.65
N ILE A 100 6.44 -7.84 12.44
CA ILE A 100 6.38 -8.08 13.89
C ILE A 100 6.22 -9.58 14.18
N PHE A 101 5.31 -10.24 13.47
CA PHE A 101 5.07 -11.68 13.63
C PHE A 101 6.33 -12.50 13.35
N THR A 102 6.99 -12.27 12.22
CA THR A 102 8.22 -13.00 11.85
C THR A 102 9.36 -12.74 12.83
N HIS A 103 9.52 -11.51 13.32
CA HIS A 103 10.49 -11.17 14.35
C HIS A 103 10.23 -11.90 15.68
N ASN A 104 8.99 -11.86 16.17
CA ASN A 104 8.58 -12.53 17.40
C ASN A 104 8.72 -14.06 17.31
N TYR A 105 8.39 -14.63 16.15
CA TYR A 105 8.58 -16.05 15.88
C TYR A 105 10.07 -16.44 16.00
N LYS A 106 10.98 -15.69 15.37
CA LYS A 106 12.43 -15.91 15.47
C LYS A 106 12.93 -15.81 16.90
N ILE A 107 12.52 -14.79 17.66
CA ILE A 107 12.88 -14.65 19.07
C ILE A 107 12.41 -15.87 19.89
N LYS A 108 11.17 -16.29 19.71
CA LYS A 108 10.60 -17.44 20.42
C LYS A 108 11.35 -18.73 20.09
N HIS A 109 11.65 -18.96 18.81
CA HIS A 109 12.43 -20.10 18.35
C HIS A 109 13.84 -20.12 18.97
N ASN A 110 14.56 -19.00 18.91
CA ASN A 110 15.91 -18.88 19.46
C ASN A 110 15.94 -19.08 20.99
N LYS A 111 14.95 -18.56 21.72
CA LYS A 111 14.80 -18.82 23.16
C LYS A 111 14.57 -20.30 23.46
N LYS A 112 13.76 -21.00 22.67
CA LYS A 112 13.53 -22.45 22.81
C LYS A 112 14.83 -23.23 22.56
N MET A 113 15.59 -22.86 21.52
CA MET A 113 16.87 -23.50 21.20
C MET A 113 17.96 -23.25 22.24
N SER A 114 18.08 -22.04 22.77
CA SER A 114 19.02 -21.74 23.86
C SER A 114 18.71 -22.56 25.12
N LYS A 115 17.43 -22.71 25.50
CA LYS A 115 17.02 -23.58 26.60
C LYS A 115 17.37 -25.05 26.34
N PHE A 116 17.07 -25.56 25.14
CA PHE A 116 17.37 -26.95 24.77
C PHE A 116 18.88 -27.23 24.75
N THR A 117 19.69 -26.29 24.27
CA THR A 117 21.15 -26.43 24.13
C THR A 117 21.94 -26.00 25.36
N ASN A 118 21.27 -25.54 26.44
CA ASN A 118 21.90 -24.93 27.62
C ASN A 118 22.92 -23.81 27.32
N ARG A 119 22.84 -23.18 26.13
CA ARG A 119 23.70 -22.04 25.79
C ARG A 119 23.16 -20.78 26.46
N LYS A 120 23.97 -20.15 27.33
CA LYS A 120 23.71 -18.78 27.80
C LYS A 120 23.75 -17.84 26.59
N ILE A 121 22.63 -17.18 26.28
CA ILE A 121 22.61 -16.11 25.29
C ILE A 121 23.41 -14.96 25.87
N SER A 122 24.61 -14.71 25.35
CA SER A 122 25.35 -13.49 25.64
C SER A 122 24.52 -12.31 25.14
N LYS A 123 24.11 -11.43 26.05
CA LYS A 123 23.51 -10.15 25.71
C LYS A 123 24.67 -9.18 25.44
N TYR A 124 24.89 -8.83 24.18
CA TYR A 124 25.64 -7.63 23.81
C TYR A 124 24.62 -6.58 23.38
#